data_AF-A0A9E0WZE4-F1
#
_entry.id   AF-A0A9E0WZE4-F1
#
_cell.length_a   1.000
_cell.length_b   1.000
_cell.length_c   1.000
_cell.angle_alpha   90.00
_cell.angle_beta   90.00
_cell.angle_gamma   90.00
#
_symmetry.space_group_name_H-M   'P 1'
#
loop_
_entity.id
_entity.type
_entity.pdbx_description
1 polymer ?
#
loop_
_entity_poly.entity_id
_entity_poly.type
_entity_poly.pdbx_seq_one_letter_code
_entity_poly.pdbx_strand_id
1 'polypeptide(L)'
;MIRLRRPHLIAAIAALALGLGGCGLRPLYAGGAGGPVGATLASVSVAPIEGEAGWLVRTALRDRLSAVGSGAHGDSADGTARYRIEVRLDDSISGYGVRADDAVTRERRTLRARWQLVEAGNGTTLIDATAAS
;
A
#
# COMPACT_ATOMS: atom_id res chain seq x y z
N MET A 1 42.86 30.46 -36.92
CA MET A 1 42.74 31.43 -35.81
C MET A 1 41.29 31.91 -35.72
N ILE A 2 40.43 31.22 -34.96
CA ILE A 2 39.00 31.54 -34.86
C ILE A 2 38.82 32.50 -33.67
N ARG A 3 38.55 33.78 -33.94
CA ARG A 3 38.30 34.76 -32.87
C ARG A 3 36.91 34.52 -32.28
N LEU A 4 36.87 33.97 -31.06
CA LEU A 4 35.66 33.92 -30.22
C LEU A 4 35.27 35.35 -29.79
N ARG A 5 34.54 36.06 -30.64
CA ARG A 5 33.67 37.16 -30.22
C ARG A 5 32.29 36.57 -30.04
N ARG A 6 31.86 36.29 -28.80
CA ARG A 6 30.46 36.20 -28.33
C ARG A 6 30.38 35.62 -26.90
N PRO A 7 30.85 36.36 -25.87
CA PRO A 7 30.64 35.98 -24.47
C PRO A 7 29.13 35.83 -24.13
N HIS A 8 28.27 36.56 -24.84
CA HIS A 8 26.82 36.51 -24.71
C HIS A 8 26.19 35.17 -25.13
N LEU A 9 26.81 34.45 -26.07
CA LEU A 9 26.26 33.19 -26.58
C LEU A 9 26.53 32.03 -25.60
N ILE A 10 27.67 32.09 -24.90
CA ILE A 10 27.99 31.20 -23.77
C ILE A 10 27.05 31.47 -22.59
N ALA A 11 26.79 32.74 -22.28
CA ALA A 11 25.85 33.13 -21.21
C ALA A 11 24.40 32.68 -21.49
N ALA A 12 23.94 32.77 -22.74
CA ALA A 12 22.61 32.30 -23.15
C ALA A 12 22.47 30.78 -23.04
N ILE A 13 23.51 30.02 -23.41
CA ILE A 13 23.52 28.55 -23.27
C ILE A 13 23.53 28.14 -21.79
N ALA A 14 24.29 28.83 -20.94
CA ALA A 14 24.31 28.58 -19.51
C ALA A 14 22.94 28.87 -18.85
N ALA A 15 22.28 29.97 -19.22
CA ALA A 15 20.95 30.32 -18.73
C ALA A 15 19.88 29.31 -19.18
N LEU A 16 19.97 28.80 -20.41
CA LEU A 16 19.07 27.76 -20.92
C LEU A 16 19.30 26.42 -20.21
N ALA A 17 20.54 26.06 -19.91
CA ALA A 17 20.89 24.85 -19.16
C ALA A 17 20.35 24.85 -17.72
N LEU A 18 20.26 26.02 -17.07
CA LEU A 18 19.65 26.18 -15.75
C LEU A 18 18.12 26.00 -15.78
N GLY A 19 17.47 26.31 -16.91
CA GLY A 19 16.03 26.08 -17.11
C GLY A 19 15.65 24.64 -17.48
N LEU A 20 16.64 23.79 -17.80
CA LEU A 20 16.46 22.37 -18.14
C LEU A 20 16.52 21.44 -16.92
N GLY A 21 16.73 21.97 -15.71
CA GLY A 21 16.48 21.21 -14.48
C GLY A 21 15.00 20.82 -14.47
N GLY A 22 14.71 19.54 -14.75
CA GLY A 22 13.35 19.01 -14.91
C GLY A 22 12.43 19.32 -13.73
N CYS A 23 11.16 18.93 -13.83
CA CYS A 23 10.00 19.34 -13.00
C CYS A 23 10.11 19.22 -11.46
N GLY A 24 11.28 18.97 -10.88
CA GLY A 24 11.50 18.88 -9.43
C GLY A 24 10.90 17.61 -8.83
N LEU A 25 10.52 16.65 -9.66
CA LEU A 25 9.89 15.41 -9.24
C LEU A 25 10.87 14.59 -8.40
N ARG A 26 10.57 14.51 -7.11
CA ARG A 26 11.23 13.59 -6.18
C ARG A 26 10.34 12.37 -6.03
N PRO A 27 10.87 11.13 -6.13
CA PRO A 27 10.07 9.95 -5.87
C PRO A 27 9.59 9.97 -4.42
N LEU A 28 8.27 9.94 -4.22
CA LEU A 28 7.65 9.99 -2.88
C LEU A 28 8.19 8.88 -1.95
N TYR A 29 8.60 7.76 -2.53
CA TYR A 29 9.11 6.58 -1.83
C TYR A 29 10.58 6.28 -2.14
N ALA A 30 11.39 7.28 -2.50
CA ALA A 30 12.81 7.08 -2.86
C ALA A 30 13.64 6.42 -1.74
N GLY A 31 13.26 6.62 -0.47
CA GLY A 31 13.89 5.96 0.68
C GLY A 31 13.53 4.48 0.85
N GLY A 32 12.60 3.96 0.04
CA GLY A 32 12.12 2.58 0.11
C GLY A 32 11.74 2.16 1.54
N ALA A 33 12.12 0.94 1.90
CA ALA A 33 11.88 0.37 3.22
C ALA A 33 12.63 1.07 4.38
N GLY A 34 13.70 1.82 4.09
CA GLY A 34 14.43 2.62 5.08
C GLY A 34 13.91 4.05 5.22
N GLY A 35 12.94 4.47 4.40
CA GLY A 35 12.33 5.79 4.48
C GLY A 35 11.32 5.92 5.63
N PRO A 36 10.86 7.15 5.94
CA PRO A 36 9.91 7.39 7.04
C PRO A 36 8.59 6.62 6.88
N VAL A 37 8.13 6.44 5.63
CA VAL A 37 6.94 5.64 5.33
C VAL A 37 7.20 4.16 5.61
N GLY A 38 8.34 3.61 5.16
CA GLY A 38 8.72 2.22 5.41
C GLY A 38 8.84 1.92 6.90
N ALA A 39 9.47 2.82 7.68
CA ALA A 39 9.55 2.72 9.13
C ALA A 39 8.17 2.75 9.82
N THR A 40 7.26 3.62 9.34
CA THR A 40 5.89 3.68 9.87
C THR A 40 5.13 2.39 9.57
N LEU A 41 5.19 1.89 8.33
CA LEU A 41 4.52 0.65 7.93
C LEU A 41 5.10 -0.57 8.64
N ALA A 42 6.40 -0.60 8.95
CA ALA A 42 7.04 -1.65 9.75
C ALA A 42 6.49 -1.73 11.18
N SER A 43 5.87 -0.65 11.69
CA SER A 43 5.26 -0.62 13.03
C SER A 43 3.79 -1.06 13.06
N VAL A 44 3.25 -1.55 11.94
CA VAL A 44 1.87 -2.04 11.81
C VAL A 44 1.87 -3.56 11.92
N SER A 45 0.98 -4.14 12.71
CA SER A 45 0.73 -5.59 12.71
C SER A 45 -0.65 -5.91 12.14
N VAL A 46 -0.87 -7.14 11.69
CA VAL A 46 -2.18 -7.61 11.21
C VAL A 46 -2.72 -8.65 12.18
N ALA A 47 -3.85 -8.34 12.81
CA ALA A 47 -4.55 -9.25 13.70
C ALA A 47 -4.96 -10.54 12.96
N PRO A 48 -5.21 -11.65 13.67
CA PRO A 48 -5.86 -12.82 13.09
C PRO A 48 -7.18 -12.43 12.41
N ILE A 49 -7.45 -13.05 11.26
CA ILE A 49 -8.70 -12.89 10.52
C ILE A 49 -9.29 -14.28 10.37
N GLU A 50 -10.56 -14.44 10.76
CA GLU A 50 -11.22 -15.74 10.84
C GLU A 50 -11.41 -16.42 9.46
N GLY A 51 -11.33 -17.75 9.46
CA GLY A 51 -11.59 -18.59 8.29
C GLY A 51 -10.45 -18.65 7.25
N GLU A 52 -10.64 -19.48 6.22
CA GLU A 52 -9.66 -19.69 5.14
C GLU A 52 -9.39 -18.39 4.36
N ALA A 53 -10.46 -17.69 3.95
CA ALA A 53 -10.35 -16.39 3.29
C ALA A 53 -9.61 -15.37 4.18
N GLY A 54 -9.85 -15.42 5.50
CA GLY A 54 -9.14 -14.61 6.47
C GLY A 54 -7.64 -14.87 6.49
N TRP A 55 -7.24 -16.14 6.51
CA TRP A 55 -5.83 -16.52 6.45
C TRP A 55 -5.14 -16.04 5.15
N LEU A 56 -5.81 -16.20 4.01
CA LEU A 56 -5.31 -15.73 2.71
C LEU A 56 -5.12 -14.20 2.69
N VAL A 57 -6.14 -13.45 3.13
CA VAL A 57 -6.09 -11.98 3.18
C VAL A 57 -5.04 -11.50 4.18
N ARG A 58 -4.93 -12.13 5.36
CA ARG A 58 -3.91 -11.80 6.35
C ARG A 58 -2.50 -11.95 5.78
N THR A 59 -2.26 -13.07 5.09
CA THR A 59 -0.97 -13.35 4.47
C THR A 59 -0.65 -12.32 3.39
N ALA A 60 -1.59 -12.05 2.49
CA ALA A 60 -1.42 -11.04 1.44
C ALA A 60 -1.20 -9.61 1.99
N LEU A 61 -1.90 -9.24 3.07
CA LEU A 61 -1.69 -7.97 3.77
C LEU A 61 -0.28 -7.88 4.35
N ARG A 62 0.17 -8.94 5.04
CA ARG A 62 1.51 -9.00 5.62
C ARG A 62 2.58 -8.90 4.54
N ASP A 63 2.48 -9.68 3.48
CA ASP A 63 3.42 -9.66 2.36
C ASP A 63 3.52 -8.26 1.75
N ARG A 64 2.38 -7.58 1.57
CA ARG A 64 2.33 -6.22 1.04
C ARG A 64 2.95 -5.19 1.97
N LEU A 65 2.74 -5.32 3.29
CA LEU A 65 3.35 -4.43 4.27
C LEU A 65 4.86 -4.66 4.37
N SER A 66 5.32 -5.91 4.33
CA SER A 66 6.75 -6.27 4.34
C SER A 66 7.48 -5.89 3.06
N ALA A 67 6.77 -5.78 1.92
CA ALA A 67 7.35 -5.26 0.68
C ALA A 67 7.73 -3.77 0.77
N VAL A 68 7.10 -3.01 1.68
CA VAL A 68 7.30 -1.56 1.83
C VAL A 68 8.02 -1.20 3.13
N GLY A 69 7.87 -2.00 4.20
CA GLY A 69 8.53 -1.80 5.49
C GLY A 69 9.70 -2.76 5.69
N SER A 70 10.76 -2.31 6.36
CA SER A 70 11.98 -3.09 6.61
C SER A 70 11.90 -3.99 7.86
N GLY A 71 10.77 -4.00 8.58
CA GLY A 71 10.58 -4.78 9.80
C GLY A 71 9.78 -6.07 9.59
N ALA A 72 9.97 -7.05 10.48
CA ALA A 72 9.11 -8.21 10.56
C ALA A 72 7.74 -7.78 11.08
N HIS A 73 6.72 -7.83 10.21
CA HIS A 73 5.31 -7.71 10.59
C HIS A 73 4.91 -8.99 11.36
N GLY A 74 5.35 -9.07 12.61
CA GLY A 74 5.14 -10.21 13.48
C GLY A 74 3.67 -10.47 13.76
N ASP A 75 3.37 -11.66 14.26
CA ASP A 75 2.05 -11.94 14.81
C ASP A 75 1.78 -10.97 15.96
N SER A 76 0.56 -10.44 16.06
CA SER A 76 0.18 -9.36 16.99
C SER A 76 0.49 -9.63 18.48
N ALA A 77 0.95 -10.84 18.82
CA ALA A 77 1.36 -11.25 20.15
C ALA A 77 2.74 -10.68 20.58
N ASP A 78 3.60 -10.27 19.65
CA ASP A 78 5.00 -9.92 20.00
C ASP A 78 5.18 -8.50 20.59
N GLY A 79 4.08 -7.75 20.80
CA GLY A 79 4.06 -6.51 21.59
C GLY A 79 4.87 -5.32 21.06
N THR A 80 5.59 -5.47 19.95
CA THR A 80 6.47 -4.44 19.38
C THR A 80 5.80 -3.52 18.35
N ALA A 81 4.63 -3.91 17.83
CA ALA A 81 3.89 -3.12 16.85
C ALA A 81 3.14 -1.95 17.52
N ARG A 82 3.32 -0.73 17.00
CA ARG A 82 2.62 0.47 17.47
C ARG A 82 1.16 0.48 17.05
N TYR A 83 0.87 -0.07 15.88
CA TYR A 83 -0.48 -0.13 15.32
C TYR A 83 -0.88 -1.55 14.98
N ARG A 84 -2.18 -1.81 15.01
CA ARG A 84 -2.79 -3.10 14.66
C ARG A 84 -3.92 -2.87 13.67
N ILE A 85 -3.87 -3.58 12.54
CA ILE A 85 -4.97 -3.69 11.60
C ILE A 85 -5.87 -4.82 12.05
N GLU A 86 -7.14 -4.51 12.27
CA GLU A 86 -8.20 -5.47 12.58
C GLU A 86 -9.15 -5.53 11.40
N VAL A 87 -9.45 -6.73 10.90
CA VAL A 87 -10.25 -6.93 9.69
C VAL A 87 -11.39 -7.91 9.97
N ARG A 88 -12.59 -7.55 9.51
CA ARG A 88 -13.74 -8.46 9.40
C ARG A 88 -14.09 -8.63 7.94
N LEU A 89 -14.01 -9.88 7.46
CA LEU A 89 -14.34 -10.25 6.10
C LEU A 89 -15.77 -10.76 6.01
N ASP A 90 -16.45 -10.35 4.96
CA ASP A 90 -17.73 -10.85 4.50
C ASP A 90 -17.53 -11.30 3.05
N ASP A 91 -17.66 -12.60 2.82
CA ASP A 91 -17.48 -13.23 1.51
C ASP A 91 -18.76 -13.93 1.13
N SER A 92 -19.31 -13.57 -0.03
CA SER A 92 -20.56 -14.10 -0.52
C SER A 92 -20.39 -14.57 -1.96
N ILE A 93 -20.88 -15.78 -2.24
CA ILE A 93 -20.93 -16.35 -3.58
C ILE A 93 -22.40 -16.51 -3.95
N SER A 94 -22.77 -16.03 -5.13
CA SER A 94 -24.13 -16.19 -5.65
C SER A 94 -24.11 -16.67 -7.09
N GLY A 95 -24.97 -17.62 -7.41
CA GLY A 95 -25.19 -18.11 -8.77
C GLY A 95 -26.01 -17.11 -9.60
N TYR A 96 -25.52 -16.74 -10.77
CA TYR A 96 -26.17 -15.79 -11.70
C TYR A 96 -26.52 -16.42 -13.05
N GLY A 97 -25.86 -17.50 -13.45
CA GLY A 97 -26.25 -18.27 -14.64
C GLY A 97 -26.82 -19.59 -14.20
N VAL A 98 -28.14 -19.78 -14.28
CA VAL A 98 -28.81 -21.05 -13.95
C VAL A 98 -29.43 -21.60 -15.23
N ARG A 99 -29.08 -22.83 -15.59
CA ARG A 99 -29.66 -23.53 -16.74
C ARG A 99 -31.00 -24.17 -16.38
N ALA A 100 -31.72 -24.65 -17.40
CA ALA A 100 -33.00 -25.35 -17.22
C ALA A 100 -32.88 -26.69 -16.44
N ASP A 101 -31.65 -27.22 -16.31
CA ASP A 101 -31.31 -28.37 -15.48
C ASP A 101 -30.72 -27.97 -14.11
N ASP A 102 -30.98 -26.75 -13.65
CA ASP A 102 -30.51 -26.16 -12.39
C ASP A 102 -28.98 -26.06 -12.23
N ALA A 103 -28.22 -26.35 -13.29
CA ALA A 103 -26.77 -26.21 -13.27
C ALA A 103 -26.37 -24.72 -13.25
N VAL A 104 -25.58 -24.32 -12.23
CA VAL A 104 -24.99 -22.98 -12.14
C VAL A 104 -23.78 -22.89 -13.07
N THR A 105 -23.84 -22.03 -14.09
CA THR A 105 -22.78 -21.82 -15.09
C THR A 105 -21.98 -20.55 -14.86
N ARG A 106 -22.46 -19.65 -14.01
CA ARG A 106 -21.76 -18.40 -13.66
C ARG A 106 -22.07 -18.01 -12.23
N GLU A 107 -21.01 -17.75 -11.48
CA GLU A 107 -21.10 -17.20 -10.13
C GLU A 107 -20.55 -15.79 -10.10
N ARG A 108 -21.01 -15.02 -9.11
CA ARG A 108 -20.38 -13.78 -8.70
C ARG A 108 -19.98 -13.95 -7.24
N ARG A 109 -18.71 -13.73 -6.97
CA ARG A 109 -18.18 -13.58 -5.62
C ARG A 109 -18.12 -12.10 -5.28
N THR A 110 -18.57 -11.72 -4.10
CA THR A 110 -18.45 -10.37 -3.55
C THR A 110 -17.72 -10.48 -2.23
N LEU A 111 -16.57 -9.81 -2.15
CA LEU A 111 -15.75 -9.74 -0.96
C LEU A 111 -15.82 -8.32 -0.39
N ARG A 112 -16.20 -8.21 0.87
CA ARG A 112 -16.20 -6.96 1.63
C ARG A 112 -15.33 -7.12 2.88
N ALA A 113 -14.48 -6.14 3.12
CA ALA A 113 -13.61 -6.09 4.27
C ALA A 113 -13.87 -4.78 5.03
N ARG A 114 -14.51 -4.86 6.20
CA ARG A 114 -14.46 -3.74 7.15
C ARG A 114 -13.16 -3.86 7.92
N TRP A 115 -12.40 -2.78 8.01
CA TRP A 115 -11.12 -2.79 8.69
C TRP A 115 -10.92 -1.54 9.53
N GLN A 116 -10.17 -1.71 10.60
CA GLN A 116 -9.81 -0.66 11.54
C GLN A 116 -8.30 -0.62 11.73
N LEU A 117 -7.73 0.59 11.86
CA LEU A 117 -6.36 0.79 12.33
C LEU A 117 -6.43 1.25 13.78
N VAL A 118 -5.88 0.44 14.68
CA VAL A 118 -5.94 0.66 16.12
C VAL A 118 -4.54 0.94 16.66
N GLU A 119 -4.39 1.93 17.54
CA GLU A 119 -3.15 2.13 18.29
C GLU A 119 -3.04 1.07 19.40
N ALA A 120 -1.96 0.28 19.40
CA ALA A 120 -1.83 -0.90 20.24
C ALA A 120 -1.72 -0.58 21.75
N GLY A 121 -1.21 0.60 22.11
CA GLY A 121 -0.98 0.99 23.51
C GLY A 121 -2.24 1.38 24.29
N ASN A 122 -3.22 2.01 23.63
CA ASN A 122 -4.43 2.52 24.28
C ASN A 122 -5.74 2.02 23.64
N GLY A 123 -5.67 1.30 22.52
CA GLY A 123 -6.85 0.79 21.82
C GLY A 123 -7.62 1.84 21.00
N THR A 124 -7.06 3.03 20.78
CA THR A 124 -7.73 4.09 20.02
C THR A 124 -7.85 3.69 18.56
N THR A 125 -9.06 3.72 18.00
CA THR A 125 -9.28 3.53 16.57
C THR A 125 -8.93 4.82 15.83
N LEU A 126 -7.90 4.76 14.99
CA LEU A 126 -7.43 5.86 14.16
C LEU A 126 -8.15 5.93 12.82
N ILE A 127 -8.49 4.75 12.27
CA ILE A 127 -9.18 4.60 10.99
C ILE A 127 -10.25 3.52 11.12
N ASP A 128 -11.42 3.75 10.54
CA ASP A 128 -12.46 2.74 10.31
C ASP A 128 -12.96 2.90 8.87
N ALA A 129 -12.78 1.89 8.05
CA ALA A 129 -13.10 1.95 6.62
C ALA A 129 -13.55 0.60 6.08
N THR A 130 -14.15 0.63 4.89
CA THR A 130 -14.59 -0.57 4.16
C THR A 130 -13.92 -0.63 2.80
N ALA A 131 -13.35 -1.78 2.46
CA ALA A 131 -12.93 -2.13 1.10
C ALA A 131 -13.87 -3.18 0.52
N ALA A 132 -14.15 -3.13 -0.78
CA ALA A 132 -15.02 -4.09 -1.46
C ALA A 132 -14.60 -4.30 -2.92
N SER A 133 -14.96 -5.46 -3.48
CA SER A 133 -14.77 -5.83 -4.90
C SER A 133 -15.97 -6.57 -5.47
#